data_AF-A0A931V7N7-F1
#
_entry.id   AF-A0A931V7N7-F1
#
_cell.length_a   1.000
_cell.length_b   1.000
_cell.length_c   1.000
_cell.angle_alpha   90.00
_cell.angle_beta   90.00
_cell.angle_gamma   90.00
#
_symmetry.space_group_name_H-M   'P 1'
#
loop_
_entity.id
_entity.type
_entity.pdbx_description
1 polymer ?
#
loop_
_entity_poly.entity_id
_entity_poly.type
_entity_poly.pdbx_seq_one_letter_code
_entity_poly.pdbx_strand_id
1 'polypeptide(L)'
;MARGVGYVSGWPAVYWVAGLGAALLIGAGICYLRSRSFTDGTPEAPGYRSEGRAGAGVAETLRGLAVILALLFAISQLLYVWMYVELAQWLAGSAFPPRIVFDLFFWVLLICGTFLGACIYCAIKPPEI
;
A
#
# COMPACT_ATOMS: atom_id res chain seq x y z
N MET A 1 -15.73 23.48 -23.57
CA MET A 1 -16.33 22.50 -22.64
C MET A 1 -15.60 21.18 -22.83
N ALA A 2 -14.69 20.83 -21.92
CA ALA A 2 -13.89 19.62 -22.02
C ALA A 2 -14.78 18.38 -21.81
N ARG A 3 -14.82 17.49 -22.80
CA ARG A 3 -15.53 16.21 -22.74
C ARG A 3 -14.98 15.39 -21.57
N GLY A 4 -15.86 14.88 -20.71
CA GLY A 4 -15.49 14.03 -19.57
C GLY A 4 -14.68 12.82 -20.03
N VAL A 5 -13.40 12.83 -19.69
CA VAL A 5 -12.48 11.72 -19.90
C VAL A 5 -12.54 10.82 -18.67
N GLY A 6 -12.67 9.52 -18.92
CA GLY A 6 -12.11 8.49 -18.04
C GLY A 6 -13.05 7.99 -16.95
N TYR A 7 -13.78 6.92 -17.25
CA TYR A 7 -14.16 5.97 -16.21
C TYR A 7 -13.43 4.68 -16.51
N VAL A 8 -12.85 4.03 -15.49
CA VAL A 8 -12.43 2.63 -15.61
C VAL A 8 -13.64 1.80 -15.20
N SER A 9 -14.07 0.87 -16.06
CA SER A 9 -15.32 0.12 -15.84
C SER A 9 -15.16 -1.38 -16.04
N GLY A 10 -16.06 -2.13 -15.41
CA GLY A 10 -16.11 -3.59 -15.51
C GLY A 10 -14.92 -4.28 -14.84
N TRP A 11 -14.51 -5.42 -15.39
CA TRP A 11 -13.44 -6.27 -14.83
C TRP A 11 -12.10 -5.56 -14.59
N PRO A 12 -11.60 -4.69 -15.49
CA PRO A 12 -10.38 -3.93 -15.22
C PRO A 12 -10.44 -3.14 -13.91
N ALA A 13 -11.54 -2.45 -13.62
CA ALA A 13 -11.70 -1.70 -12.37
C ALA A 13 -11.57 -2.63 -11.15
N VAL A 14 -12.22 -3.79 -11.22
CA VAL A 14 -12.17 -4.84 -10.17
C VAL A 14 -10.75 -5.33 -9.93
N TYR A 15 -10.02 -5.68 -10.99
CA TYR A 15 -8.66 -6.19 -10.89
C TYR A 15 -7.68 -5.14 -10.37
N TRP A 16 -7.83 -3.88 -10.78
CA TRP A 16 -6.94 -2.81 -10.32
C TRP A 16 -7.05 -2.56 -8.81
N VAL A 17 -8.27 -2.46 -8.28
CA VAL A 17 -8.44 -2.22 -6.83
C VAL A 17 -8.00 -3.43 -6.02
N ALA A 18 -8.32 -4.65 -6.47
CA ALA A 18 -7.88 -5.88 -5.81
C ALA A 18 -6.34 -6.01 -5.81
N GLY A 19 -5.70 -5.79 -6.95
CA GLY A 19 -4.25 -5.86 -7.10
C GLY A 19 -3.53 -4.81 -6.27
N LEU A 20 -4.05 -3.58 -6.24
CA LEU A 20 -3.51 -2.50 -5.40
C LEU A 20 -3.59 -2.85 -3.92
N GLY A 21 -4.74 -3.36 -3.47
CA GLY A 21 -4.91 -3.82 -2.09
C GLY A 21 -3.89 -4.90 -1.72
N ALA A 22 -3.73 -5.92 -2.57
CA ALA A 22 -2.75 -6.97 -2.32
C ALA A 22 -1.30 -6.43 -2.22
N ALA A 23 -0.91 -5.52 -3.11
CA ALA A 23 0.41 -4.91 -3.09
C ALA A 23 0.68 -4.12 -1.79
N LEU A 24 -0.30 -3.32 -1.34
CA LEU A 24 -0.20 -2.55 -0.10
C LEU A 24 -0.04 -3.46 1.12
N LEU A 25 -0.81 -4.55 1.19
CA LEU A 25 -0.74 -5.51 2.30
C LEU A 25 0.62 -6.24 2.33
N ILE A 26 1.12 -6.66 1.17
CA ILE A 26 2.43 -7.30 1.04
C ILE A 26 3.53 -6.32 1.47
N GLY A 27 3.48 -5.08 0.98
CA GLY A 27 4.43 -4.02 1.38
C GLY A 27 4.42 -3.78 2.89
N ALA A 28 3.23 -3.68 3.50
CA ALA A 28 3.09 -3.52 4.94
C ALA A 28 3.73 -4.69 5.70
N GLY A 29 3.50 -5.93 5.26
CA GLY A 29 4.11 -7.12 5.85
C GLY A 29 5.64 -7.11 5.77
N ILE A 30 6.20 -6.79 4.60
CA ILE A 30 7.66 -6.68 4.41
C ILE A 30 8.25 -5.62 5.32
N CYS A 31 7.68 -4.42 5.32
CA CYS A 31 8.13 -3.31 6.14
C CYS A 31 8.05 -3.67 7.65
N TYR A 32 7.00 -4.36 8.09
CA TYR A 32 6.86 -4.85 9.47
C TYR A 32 7.91 -5.90 9.85
N LEU A 33 8.07 -6.95 9.04
CA LEU A 33 9.04 -8.02 9.28
C LEU A 33 10.47 -7.48 9.34
N ARG A 34 10.81 -6.57 8.41
CA ARG A 34 12.13 -5.93 8.39
C ARG A 34 12.36 -5.03 9.61
N SER A 35 11.32 -4.35 10.11
CA SER A 35 11.46 -3.57 11.36
C SER A 35 11.80 -4.45 12.57
N ARG A 36 11.28 -5.69 12.62
CA ARG A 36 11.59 -6.64 13.69
C ARG A 36 13.04 -7.10 13.64
N SER A 37 13.58 -7.39 12.45
CA SER A 37 14.99 -7.81 12.32
C SER A 37 15.98 -6.75 12.82
N PHE A 38 15.63 -5.46 12.75
CA PHE A 38 16.45 -4.38 13.33
C PHE A 38 16.27 -4.21 14.85
N THR A 39 15.18 -4.72 15.42
CA THR A 39 14.90 -4.65 16.86
C THR A 39 15.50 -5.85 17.61
N ASP A 40 15.54 -7.02 16.96
CA ASP A 40 15.98 -8.29 17.57
C ASP A 40 17.50 -8.53 17.47
N GLY A 41 18.27 -7.58 16.91
CA GLY A 41 19.73 -7.64 16.87
C GLY A 41 20.35 -7.54 18.26
N THR A 42 20.99 -8.61 18.71
CA THR A 42 21.59 -8.79 20.04
C THR A 42 22.67 -7.72 20.35
N PRO A 43 22.59 -7.02 21.50
CA PRO A 43 23.59 -6.03 21.90
C PRO A 43 24.67 -6.67 22.77
N GLU A 44 25.87 -6.95 22.24
CA GLU A 44 26.97 -7.44 23.09
C GLU A 44 28.30 -6.66 23.01
N ALA A 45 28.45 -5.66 22.14
CA ALA A 45 29.70 -4.87 22.10
C ALA A 45 29.51 -3.37 22.39
N PRO A 46 30.36 -2.73 23.21
CA PRO A 46 30.29 -1.28 23.51
C PRO A 46 30.36 -0.37 22.28
N GLY A 47 30.92 -0.85 21.15
CA GLY A 47 30.96 -0.15 19.86
C GLY A 47 29.61 -0.09 19.12
N TYR A 48 28.63 -0.93 19.49
CA TYR A 48 27.33 -1.00 18.82
C TYR A 48 26.32 0.06 19.27
N ARG A 49 26.65 0.94 20.23
CA ARG A 49 25.68 1.95 20.72
C ARG A 49 25.35 3.03 19.67
N SER A 50 26.27 3.36 18.76
CA SER A 50 26.00 4.27 17.63
C SER A 50 25.20 3.56 16.53
N GLU A 51 25.54 2.31 16.21
CA GLU A 51 24.85 1.48 15.21
C GLU A 51 23.42 1.10 15.65
N GLY A 52 23.21 0.83 16.94
CA GLY A 52 21.90 0.54 17.52
C GLY A 52 20.93 1.73 17.47
N ARG A 53 21.44 2.98 17.53
CA ARG A 53 20.60 4.19 17.33
C ARG A 53 20.19 4.37 15.88
N ALA A 54 21.09 4.08 14.93
CA ALA A 54 20.77 4.11 13.50
C ALA A 54 19.75 3.02 13.14
N GLY A 55 19.94 1.79 13.64
CA GLY A 55 19.00 0.68 13.47
C GLY A 55 17.62 0.94 14.07
N ALA A 56 17.54 1.57 15.25
CA ALA A 56 16.28 1.94 15.88
C ALA A 56 15.49 2.99 15.09
N GLY A 57 16.17 4.00 14.52
CA GLY A 57 15.52 5.00 13.66
C GLY A 57 14.96 4.42 12.36
N VAL A 58 15.69 3.47 11.76
CA VAL A 58 15.23 2.73 10.57
C VAL A 58 14.05 1.82 10.91
N ALA A 59 14.10 1.11 12.05
CA ALA A 59 13.01 0.26 12.50
C ALA A 59 11.71 1.05 12.72
N GLU A 60 11.79 2.23 13.34
CA GLU A 60 10.63 3.09 13.57
C GLU A 60 10.06 3.63 12.25
N THR A 61 10.92 4.03 11.32
CA THR A 61 10.51 4.48 9.97
C THR A 61 9.78 3.36 9.22
N LEU A 62 10.30 2.13 9.27
CA LEU A 62 9.68 0.96 8.65
C LEU A 62 8.34 0.59 9.30
N ARG A 63 8.20 0.71 10.62
CA ARG A 63 6.92 0.54 11.32
C ARG A 63 5.91 1.60 10.91
N GLY A 64 6.33 2.86 10.85
CA GLY A 64 5.50 3.97 10.37
C GLY A 64 4.99 3.71 8.95
N LEU A 65 5.88 3.29 8.03
CA LEU A 65 5.51 2.89 6.67
C LEU A 65 4.55 1.70 6.65
N ALA A 66 4.78 0.67 7.48
CA ALA A 66 3.89 -0.49 7.55
C ALA A 66 2.47 -0.09 8.00
N VAL A 67 2.34 0.80 8.98
CA VAL A 67 1.05 1.33 9.44
C VAL A 67 0.36 2.13 8.34
N ILE A 68 1.09 3.03 7.66
CA ILE A 68 0.52 3.82 6.57
C ILE A 68 0.02 2.91 5.45
N LEU A 69 0.80 1.91 5.04
CA LEU A 69 0.40 0.95 4.01
C LEU A 69 -0.82 0.13 4.43
N ALA A 70 -0.91 -0.29 5.71
CA ALA A 70 -2.08 -0.99 6.24
C ALA A 70 -3.34 -0.10 6.26
N LEU A 71 -3.21 1.19 6.58
CA LEU A 71 -4.30 2.16 6.50
C LEU A 71 -4.76 2.38 5.06
N LEU A 72 -3.83 2.57 4.13
CA LEU A 72 -4.13 2.69 2.70
C LEU A 72 -4.79 1.42 2.16
N PHE A 73 -4.36 0.26 2.62
CA PHE A 73 -5.02 -1.01 2.31
C PHE A 73 -6.47 -1.02 2.82
N ALA A 74 -6.70 -0.67 4.09
CA ALA A 74 -8.04 -0.64 4.67
C ALA A 74 -8.98 0.31 3.91
N ILE A 75 -8.50 1.52 3.55
CA ILE A 75 -9.26 2.48 2.74
C ILE A 75 -9.55 1.91 1.35
N SER A 76 -8.56 1.25 0.73
CA SER A 76 -8.72 0.60 -0.57
C SER A 76 -9.73 -0.56 -0.52
N GLN A 77 -9.80 -1.29 0.59
CA GLN A 77 -10.80 -2.35 0.80
C GLN A 77 -12.21 -1.80 0.95
N LEU A 78 -12.41 -0.64 1.56
CA LEU A 78 -13.73 0.01 1.59
C LEU A 78 -14.22 0.35 0.18
N LEU A 79 -13.33 0.87 -0.68
CA LEU A 79 -13.62 1.08 -2.10
C LEU A 79 -13.90 -0.23 -2.83
N TYR A 80 -13.15 -1.29 -2.51
CA TYR A 80 -13.35 -2.62 -3.09
C TYR A 80 -14.72 -3.21 -2.74
N VAL A 81 -15.17 -3.09 -1.48
CA VAL A 81 -16.48 -3.59 -1.04
C VAL A 81 -17.60 -2.90 -1.80
N TRP A 82 -17.54 -1.56 -1.94
CA TRP A 82 -18.53 -0.83 -2.73
C TRP A 82 -18.55 -1.31 -4.19
N MET A 83 -17.38 -1.45 -4.81
CA MET A 83 -17.26 -1.92 -6.18
C MET A 83 -17.70 -3.39 -6.36
N TYR A 84 -17.54 -4.22 -5.32
CA TYR A 84 -18.03 -5.60 -5.31
C TYR A 84 -19.57 -5.66 -5.27
N VAL A 85 -20.21 -4.76 -4.52
CA VAL A 85 -21.68 -4.62 -4.54
C VAL A 85 -22.17 -4.20 -5.93
N GLU A 86 -21.52 -3.23 -6.56
CA GLU A 86 -21.85 -2.84 -7.95
C GLU A 86 -21.64 -3.99 -8.94
N LEU A 87 -20.54 -4.75 -8.79
CA LEU A 87 -20.25 -5.93 -9.61
C LEU A 87 -21.35 -6.99 -9.44
N ALA A 88 -21.77 -7.28 -8.21
CA ALA A 88 -22.83 -8.25 -7.93
C ALA A 88 -24.16 -7.82 -8.54
N GLN A 89 -24.51 -6.54 -8.45
CA GLN A 89 -25.72 -5.99 -9.06
C GLN A 89 -25.69 -6.06 -10.60
N TRP A 90 -24.53 -5.79 -11.21
CA TRP A 90 -24.33 -5.91 -12.64
C TRP A 90 -24.45 -7.36 -13.12
N LEU A 91 -23.82 -8.31 -12.41
CA LEU A 91 -23.91 -9.75 -12.73
C LEU A 91 -25.33 -10.30 -12.54
N ALA A 92 -26.11 -9.71 -11.62
CA ALA A 92 -27.52 -10.02 -11.44
C ALA A 92 -28.44 -9.40 -12.51
N GLY A 93 -27.88 -8.66 -13.49
CA GLY A 93 -28.63 -7.97 -14.53
C GLY A 93 -29.43 -6.76 -14.04
N SER A 94 -29.20 -6.32 -12.79
CA SER A 94 -29.99 -5.31 -12.10
C SER A 94 -29.38 -3.90 -12.14
N ALA A 95 -28.13 -3.75 -12.62
CA ALA A 95 -27.42 -2.48 -12.64
C ALA A 95 -26.47 -2.34 -13.83
N PHE A 96 -25.94 -1.12 -13.99
CA PHE A 96 -24.85 -0.80 -14.92
C PHE A 96 -23.53 -1.45 -14.47
N PRO A 97 -22.57 -1.68 -15.39
CA PRO A 97 -21.25 -2.19 -15.03
C PRO A 97 -20.57 -1.29 -14.00
N PRO A 98 -19.78 -1.86 -13.05
CA PRO A 98 -19.11 -1.10 -12.00
C PRO A 98 -18.17 -0.05 -12.59
N ARG A 99 -18.10 1.14 -11.97
CA ARG A 99 -17.31 2.28 -12.49
C ARG A 99 -16.53 2.97 -11.40
N ILE A 100 -15.30 3.33 -11.72
CA ILE A 100 -14.50 4.26 -10.91
C ILE A 100 -14.20 5.51 -11.74
N VAL A 101 -14.39 6.67 -11.12
CA VAL A 101 -13.99 7.98 -11.66
C VAL A 101 -12.47 7.99 -11.85
N PHE A 102 -11.99 8.24 -13.06
CA PHE A 102 -10.55 8.17 -13.36
C PHE A 102 -9.71 9.10 -12.49
N ASP A 103 -10.18 10.31 -12.18
CA ASP A 103 -9.46 11.21 -11.28
C ASP A 103 -9.27 10.59 -9.89
N LEU A 104 -10.32 10.01 -9.31
CA LEU A 104 -10.23 9.32 -8.03
C LEU A 104 -9.26 8.13 -8.12
N PHE A 105 -9.37 7.33 -9.19
CA PHE A 105 -8.49 6.20 -9.44
C PHE A 105 -7.02 6.62 -9.56
N PHE A 106 -6.75 7.70 -10.30
CA PHE A 106 -5.42 8.26 -10.51
C PHE A 106 -4.81 8.73 -9.20
N TRP A 107 -5.56 9.47 -8.38
CA TRP A 107 -5.08 9.94 -7.08
C TRP A 107 -4.81 8.78 -6.11
N VAL A 108 -5.68 7.77 -6.08
CA VAL A 108 -5.48 6.58 -5.26
C VAL A 108 -4.21 5.83 -5.70
N LEU A 109 -4.03 5.63 -7.01
CA LEU A 109 -2.82 5.02 -7.56
C LEU A 109 -1.56 5.83 -7.25
N LEU A 110 -1.61 7.14 -7.39
CA LEU A 110 -0.47 8.02 -7.14
C LEU A 110 -0.03 7.94 -5.68
N ILE A 111 -0.98 8.08 -4.74
CA ILE A 111 -0.72 8.01 -3.30
C ILE A 111 -0.19 6.62 -2.95
N CYS A 112 -0.92 5.57 -3.31
CA CYS A 112 -0.55 4.19 -2.96
C CYS A 112 0.80 3.80 -3.60
N GLY A 113 1.02 4.17 -4.86
CA GLY A 113 2.28 3.93 -5.57
C GLY A 113 3.46 4.65 -4.94
N THR A 114 3.27 5.86 -4.43
CA THR A 114 4.32 6.62 -3.73
C THR A 114 4.76 5.89 -2.46
N PHE A 115 3.82 5.44 -1.63
CA PHE A 115 4.14 4.71 -0.40
C PHE A 115 4.67 3.29 -0.66
N LEU A 116 4.17 2.62 -1.69
CA LEU A 116 4.69 1.32 -2.12
C LEU A 116 6.14 1.48 -2.62
N GLY A 117 6.41 2.50 -3.42
CA GLY A 117 7.76 2.85 -3.89
C GLY A 117 8.69 3.17 -2.74
N ALA A 118 8.23 3.90 -1.72
CA ALA A 118 8.99 4.16 -0.50
C ALA A 118 9.31 2.86 0.26
N CYS A 119 8.35 1.94 0.42
CA CYS A 119 8.63 0.65 1.09
C CYS A 119 9.61 -0.21 0.26
N ILE A 120 9.50 -0.24 -1.07
CA ILE A 120 10.47 -0.93 -1.94
C ILE A 120 11.86 -0.31 -1.81
N TYR A 121 11.97 1.03 -1.85
CA TYR A 121 13.23 1.72 -1.66
C TYR A 121 13.87 1.40 -0.32
N CYS A 122 13.11 1.48 0.78
CA CYS A 122 13.57 1.12 2.12
C CYS A 122 13.90 -0.38 2.25
N ALA A 123 13.25 -1.24 1.48
CA ALA A 123 13.54 -2.67 1.44
C ALA A 123 14.78 -3.03 0.60
N ILE A 124 15.15 -2.22 -0.39
CA ILE A 124 16.32 -2.52 -1.24
C ILE A 124 17.56 -1.79 -0.73
N LYS A 125 17.43 -0.59 -0.17
CA LYS A 125 18.58 0.19 0.27
C LYS A 125 19.25 -0.49 1.48
N PRO A 126 20.56 -0.78 1.43
CA PRO A 126 21.31 -1.19 2.61
C PRO A 126 21.37 -0.02 3.60
N PRO A 127 21.39 -0.29 4.92
CA PRO A 127 21.60 0.78 5.91
C PRO A 127 22.92 1.48 5.59
N GLU A 128 22.89 2.80 5.41
CA GLU A 128 24.12 3.61 5.31
C GLU A 128 24.79 3.57 6.69
N ILE A 129 25.95 2.91 6.74
CA ILE A 129 26.82 2.77 7.91
C ILE A 129 27.70 4.01 8.04
#